data_AF-A0A1Y2PG36-F1
#
_entry.id   AF-A0A1Y2PG36-F1
#
_cell.length_a   1.000
_cell.length_b   1.000
_cell.length_c   1.000
_cell.angle_alpha   90.00
_cell.angle_beta   90.00
_cell.angle_gamma   90.00
#
_symmetry.space_group_name_H-M   'P 1'
#
loop_
_entity.id
_entity.type
_entity.pdbx_description
1 polymer ?
#
loop_
_entity_poly.entity_id
_entity_poly.type
_entity_poly.pdbx_seq_one_letter_code
_entity_poly.pdbx_strand_id
1 'polypeptide(L)'
;MDDKLHQFFSENDFDIHEPHSGHLERFQRKLNTPKKVKTISWKWMSIAASVILLLGFYLGSFQQKSQYDLSDVSPKMAEAQSFFVNTINQELKEIEKYRNIDTESIIENTLDKLEELEEQYNVFIAELNTNDNKISIIQAMIDNYQRRLTLLQDLLFLLKNDNPAKIQTQFDEII
;
A
#
# COMPACT_ATOMS: atom_id res chain seq x y z
N MET A 1 8.34 -58.56 31.84
CA MET A 1 7.85 -57.25 31.36
C MET A 1 8.20 -57.23 29.90
N ASP A 2 7.20 -57.34 29.02
CA ASP A 2 7.46 -57.30 27.59
C ASP A 2 8.00 -55.93 27.20
N ASP A 3 9.09 -55.95 26.44
CA ASP A 3 9.95 -54.81 26.21
C ASP A 3 9.27 -53.87 25.21
N LYS A 4 8.46 -52.94 25.72
CA LYS A 4 7.67 -51.98 24.93
C LYS A 4 8.50 -51.19 23.91
N LEU A 5 9.80 -51.07 24.14
CA LEU A 5 10.74 -50.48 23.20
C LEU A 5 10.89 -51.31 21.93
N HIS A 6 10.99 -52.64 22.04
CA HIS A 6 11.12 -53.52 20.89
C HIS A 6 9.89 -53.45 19.97
N GLN A 7 8.69 -53.34 20.54
CA GLN A 7 7.47 -53.14 19.76
C GLN A 7 7.49 -51.79 19.02
N PHE A 8 7.89 -50.71 19.70
CA PHE A 8 7.98 -49.38 19.08
C PHE A 8 8.94 -49.33 17.88
N PHE A 9 10.10 -49.98 17.99
CA PHE A 9 11.07 -50.03 16.89
C PHE A 9 10.68 -50.98 15.75
N SER A 10 9.83 -51.98 16.01
CA SER A 10 9.40 -52.96 15.00
C SER A 10 8.18 -52.51 14.20
N GLU A 11 7.34 -51.64 14.78
CA GLU A 11 6.11 -51.13 14.15
C GLU A 11 6.32 -49.81 13.38
N ASN A 12 7.44 -49.11 13.59
CA ASN A 12 7.74 -47.86 12.90
C ASN A 12 8.77 -48.07 11.79
N ASP A 13 8.40 -47.75 10.55
CA ASP A 13 9.31 -47.71 9.41
C ASP A 13 10.17 -46.44 9.53
N PHE A 14 11.40 -46.59 10.01
CA PHE A 14 12.32 -45.46 10.13
C PHE A 14 12.78 -45.07 8.74
N ASP A 15 12.62 -43.80 8.41
CA ASP A 15 13.15 -43.23 7.19
C ASP A 15 14.69 -43.32 7.22
N ILE A 16 15.23 -44.34 6.54
CA ILE A 16 16.66 -44.58 6.37
C ILE A 16 17.23 -43.79 5.18
N HIS A 17 16.42 -42.99 4.49
CA HIS A 17 16.88 -42.24 3.33
C HIS A 17 17.64 -40.99 3.76
N GLU A 18 18.77 -40.78 3.09
CA GLU A 18 19.55 -39.57 3.29
C GLU A 18 18.77 -38.36 2.74
N PRO A 19 18.69 -37.25 3.50
CA PRO A 19 18.00 -36.06 3.04
C PRO A 19 18.63 -35.50 1.76
N HIS A 20 17.81 -34.88 0.90
CA HIS A 20 18.28 -34.26 -0.34
C HIS A 20 19.45 -33.28 -0.11
N SER A 21 20.35 -33.20 -1.08
CA SER A 21 21.51 -32.29 -1.04
C SER A 21 21.09 -30.84 -0.71
N GLY A 22 21.88 -30.20 0.15
CA GLY A 22 21.60 -28.86 0.69
C GLY A 22 20.60 -28.79 1.85
N HIS A 23 20.11 -29.93 2.37
CA HIS A 23 19.26 -29.95 3.58
C HIS A 23 19.96 -29.34 4.79
N LEU A 24 21.23 -29.70 5.03
CA LEU A 24 22.02 -29.20 6.16
C LEU A 24 22.21 -27.67 6.09
N GLU A 25 22.48 -27.13 4.91
CA GLU A 25 22.63 -25.69 4.67
C GLU A 25 21.32 -24.93 4.93
N ARG A 26 20.19 -25.47 4.48
CA ARG A 26 18.85 -24.92 4.77
C ARG A 26 18.53 -24.99 6.26
N PHE A 27 18.90 -26.08 6.93
CA PHE A 27 18.70 -26.28 8.36
C PHE A 27 19.53 -25.30 9.19
N GLN A 28 20.81 -25.16 8.87
CA GLN A 28 21.72 -24.22 9.51
C GLN A 28 21.27 -22.77 9.31
N ARG A 29 20.79 -22.44 8.11
CA ARG A 29 20.17 -21.13 7.83
C ARG A 29 18.98 -20.89 8.76
N LYS A 30 18.09 -21.87 8.92
CA LYS A 30 16.89 -21.76 9.76
C LYS A 30 17.21 -21.69 11.26
N LEU A 31 18.29 -22.34 11.72
CA LEU A 31 18.79 -22.23 13.10
C LEU A 31 19.39 -20.86 13.40
N ASN A 32 20.15 -20.32 12.44
CA ASN A 32 20.83 -19.03 12.60
C ASN A 32 19.94 -17.83 12.22
N THR A 33 18.71 -18.08 11.74
CA THR A 33 17.74 -17.00 11.54
C THR A 33 17.10 -16.67 12.89
N PRO A 34 17.27 -15.47 13.43
CA PRO A 34 16.57 -15.09 14.66
C PRO A 34 15.07 -15.22 14.41
N LYS A 35 14.37 -16.00 15.24
CA LYS A 35 12.90 -16.06 15.22
C LYS A 35 12.38 -14.67 15.55
N LYS A 36 11.97 -13.92 14.53
CA LYS A 36 11.23 -12.67 14.73
C LYS A 36 9.93 -13.03 15.44
N VAL A 37 9.87 -12.78 16.74
CA VAL A 37 8.61 -12.72 17.47
C VAL A 37 7.75 -11.71 16.72
N LYS A 38 6.65 -12.17 16.11
CA LYS A 38 5.65 -11.28 15.54
C LYS A 38 4.99 -10.55 16.70
N THR A 39 5.60 -9.47 17.16
CA THR A 39 4.88 -8.45 17.91
C THR A 39 3.91 -7.85 16.91
N ILE A 40 2.62 -8.13 17.08
CA ILE A 40 1.58 -7.32 16.45
C ILE A 40 1.80 -5.91 16.98
N SER A 41 2.42 -5.09 16.15
CA SER A 41 2.71 -3.71 16.46
C SER A 41 1.36 -3.00 16.54
N TRP A 42 1.06 -2.39 17.67
CA TRP A 42 -0.17 -1.61 17.82
C TRP A 42 -0.18 -0.37 16.91
N LYS A 43 0.93 -0.09 16.21
CA LYS A 43 1.01 0.96 15.18
C LYS A 43 0.23 0.64 13.90
N TRP A 44 -0.11 -0.63 13.66
CA TRP A 44 -0.93 -1.04 12.51
C TRP A 44 -2.38 -0.52 12.59
N MET A 45 -2.83 -0.12 13.79
CA MET A 45 -4.15 0.50 13.96
C MET A 45 -4.09 2.04 13.91
N SER A 46 -2.92 2.65 14.10
CA SER A 46 -2.80 4.12 14.14
C SER A 46 -2.74 4.77 12.76
N ILE A 47 -2.31 4.06 11.71
CA ILE A 47 -2.13 4.64 10.36
C ILE A 47 -3.41 4.49 9.52
N ALA A 48 -4.07 3.33 9.53
CA ALA A 48 -5.43 3.24 8.95
C ALA A 48 -6.38 4.24 9.63
N ALA A 49 -6.22 4.49 10.93
CA ALA A 49 -6.94 5.54 11.64
C ALA A 49 -6.53 6.96 11.19
N SER A 50 -5.28 7.24 10.81
CA SER A 50 -4.90 8.55 10.28
C SER A 50 -5.48 8.78 8.89
N VAL A 51 -5.51 7.76 8.02
CA VAL A 51 -6.19 7.85 6.70
C VAL A 51 -7.69 8.01 6.87
N ILE A 52 -8.33 7.24 7.77
CA ILE A 52 -9.76 7.39 8.10
C ILE A 52 -10.03 8.75 8.78
N LEU A 53 -9.12 9.28 9.61
CA LEU A 53 -9.25 10.60 10.21
C LEU A 53 -9.02 11.72 9.20
N LEU A 54 -8.11 11.58 8.24
CA LEU A 54 -7.90 12.53 7.14
C LEU A 54 -9.10 12.52 6.18
N LEU A 55 -9.61 11.33 5.82
CA LEU A 55 -10.84 11.19 5.04
C LEU A 55 -12.06 11.69 5.81
N GLY A 56 -12.15 11.41 7.11
CA GLY A 56 -13.22 11.86 7.99
C GLY A 56 -13.16 13.36 8.28
N PHE A 57 -11.96 13.93 8.34
CA PHE A 57 -11.73 15.37 8.44
C PHE A 57 -12.07 16.05 7.11
N TYR A 58 -11.65 15.50 5.97
CA TYR A 58 -11.98 15.99 4.64
C TYR A 58 -13.50 15.94 4.37
N LEU A 59 -14.15 14.80 4.66
CA LEU A 59 -15.60 14.64 4.58
C LEU A 59 -16.36 15.49 5.63
N GLY A 60 -15.79 15.70 6.81
CA GLY A 60 -16.34 16.56 7.86
C GLY A 60 -16.19 18.05 7.53
N SER A 61 -15.10 18.45 6.88
CA SER A 61 -14.83 19.81 6.42
C SER A 61 -15.64 20.19 5.18
N PHE A 62 -16.31 19.24 4.50
CA PHE A 62 -17.32 19.56 3.47
C PHE A 62 -18.47 20.41 4.03
N GLN A 63 -18.74 20.41 5.35
CA GLN A 63 -19.68 21.34 5.99
C GLN A 63 -19.11 22.76 6.15
N GLN A 64 -17.79 22.94 6.01
CA GLN A 64 -17.09 24.22 5.93
C GLN A 64 -16.55 24.44 4.50
N LYS A 65 -17.43 24.45 3.49
CA LYS A 65 -17.07 24.89 2.13
C LYS A 65 -16.51 26.31 2.20
N SER A 66 -15.19 26.44 2.22
CA SER A 66 -14.49 27.72 2.18
C SER A 66 -13.27 27.72 1.26
N GLN A 67 -12.96 26.60 0.60
CA GLN A 67 -11.87 26.52 -0.37
C GLN A 67 -12.44 26.26 -1.77
N TYR A 68 -12.24 27.22 -2.67
CA TYR A 68 -12.64 27.14 -4.08
C TYR A 68 -11.75 26.13 -4.81
N ASP A 69 -12.33 25.11 -5.43
CA ASP A 69 -11.58 24.04 -6.13
C ASP A 69 -12.01 23.87 -7.61
N LEU A 70 -11.57 22.78 -8.26
CA LEU A 70 -11.92 22.45 -9.65
C LEU A 70 -13.44 22.44 -9.88
N SER A 71 -14.23 21.99 -8.91
CA SER A 71 -15.69 21.93 -9.00
C SER A 71 -16.34 23.30 -9.11
N ASP A 72 -15.68 24.35 -8.63
CA ASP A 72 -16.16 25.72 -8.69
C ASP A 72 -15.76 26.45 -10.00
N VAL A 73 -14.98 25.80 -10.87
CA VAL A 73 -14.59 26.35 -12.19
C VAL A 73 -15.73 26.21 -13.21
N SER A 74 -16.32 25.02 -13.30
CA SER A 74 -17.45 24.73 -14.20
C SER A 74 -18.13 23.41 -13.83
N PRO A 75 -19.39 23.19 -14.25
CA PRO A 75 -20.07 21.91 -14.04
C PRO A 75 -19.28 20.70 -14.57
N LYS A 76 -18.62 20.85 -15.72
CA LYS A 76 -17.81 19.78 -16.32
C LYS A 76 -16.54 19.50 -15.51
N MET A 77 -15.95 20.50 -14.86
CA MET A 77 -14.81 20.30 -13.97
C MET A 77 -15.23 19.65 -12.65
N ALA A 78 -16.44 19.96 -12.15
CA ALA A 78 -17.02 19.25 -11.00
C ALA A 78 -17.24 17.76 -11.30
N GLU A 79 -17.74 17.44 -12.49
CA GLU A 79 -17.87 16.05 -12.95
C GLU A 79 -16.50 15.35 -13.03
N ALA A 80 -15.49 16.02 -13.59
CA ALA A 80 -14.14 15.48 -13.69
C ALA A 80 -13.51 15.21 -12.31
N GLN A 81 -13.61 16.17 -11.38
CA GLN A 81 -13.13 16.00 -10.00
C GLN A 81 -13.85 14.83 -9.31
N SER A 82 -15.17 14.74 -9.44
CA SER A 82 -15.95 13.62 -8.89
C SER A 82 -15.49 12.28 -9.46
N PHE A 83 -15.25 12.21 -10.78
CA PHE A 83 -14.70 11.02 -11.42
C PHE A 83 -13.34 10.64 -10.79
N PHE A 84 -12.37 11.54 -10.74
CA PHE A 84 -11.04 11.26 -10.20
C PHE A 84 -11.07 10.81 -8.74
N VAL A 85 -11.79 11.53 -7.87
CA VAL A 85 -11.92 11.19 -6.45
C VAL A 85 -12.56 9.81 -6.28
N ASN A 86 -13.62 9.51 -7.04
CA ASN A 86 -14.26 8.20 -6.96
C ASN A 86 -13.35 7.07 -7.45
N THR A 87 -12.61 7.27 -8.54
CA THR A 87 -11.66 6.28 -9.05
C THR A 87 -10.51 6.05 -8.06
N ILE A 88 -9.91 7.11 -7.51
CA ILE A 88 -8.87 7.00 -6.47
C ILE A 88 -9.37 6.17 -5.28
N ASN A 89 -10.58 6.47 -4.80
CA ASN A 89 -11.19 5.71 -3.68
C ASN A 89 -11.41 4.23 -4.03
N GLN A 90 -11.79 3.93 -5.27
CA GLN A 90 -11.94 2.55 -5.74
C GLN A 90 -10.60 1.83 -5.78
N GLU A 91 -9.56 2.44 -6.34
CA GLU A 91 -8.21 1.85 -6.42
C GLU A 91 -7.64 1.59 -5.02
N LEU A 92 -7.77 2.54 -4.09
CA LEU A 92 -7.36 2.36 -2.69
C LEU A 92 -8.09 1.17 -2.05
N LYS A 93 -9.40 1.05 -2.26
CA LYS A 93 -10.18 -0.08 -1.74
C LYS A 93 -9.74 -1.43 -2.33
N GLU A 94 -9.30 -1.45 -3.60
CA GLU A 94 -8.74 -2.66 -4.21
C GLU A 94 -7.36 -2.99 -3.64
N ILE A 95 -6.48 -2.00 -3.45
CA ILE A 95 -5.15 -2.16 -2.85
C ILE A 95 -5.24 -2.76 -1.44
N GLU A 96 -6.18 -2.29 -0.61
CA GLU A 96 -6.36 -2.78 0.76
C GLU A 96 -6.62 -4.29 0.82
N LYS A 97 -7.18 -4.90 -0.23
CA LYS A 97 -7.40 -6.37 -0.27
C LYS A 97 -6.09 -7.16 -0.30
N TYR A 98 -4.99 -6.53 -0.72
CA TYR A 98 -3.68 -7.15 -0.82
C TYR A 98 -2.78 -6.83 0.38
N ARG A 99 -3.24 -6.00 1.33
CA ARG A 99 -2.46 -5.59 2.50
C ARG A 99 -2.17 -6.79 3.41
N ASN A 100 -0.89 -7.08 3.60
CA ASN A 100 -0.39 -8.09 4.52
C ASN A 100 1.07 -7.76 4.91
N ILE A 101 1.67 -8.57 5.78
CA ILE A 101 3.03 -8.31 6.32
C ILE A 101 4.09 -8.16 5.23
N ASP A 102 3.93 -8.86 4.10
CA ASP A 102 4.93 -8.85 3.03
C ASP A 102 4.70 -7.70 2.03
N THR A 103 3.48 -7.19 1.90
CA THR A 103 3.12 -6.08 0.99
C THR A 103 3.02 -4.71 1.67
N GLU A 104 2.99 -4.67 3.01
CA GLU A 104 2.81 -3.45 3.79
C GLU A 104 3.81 -2.37 3.40
N SER A 105 5.09 -2.70 3.33
CA SER A 105 6.14 -1.69 3.12
C SER A 105 5.97 -0.93 1.82
N ILE A 106 5.58 -1.61 0.73
CA ILE A 106 5.38 -0.92 -0.54
C ILE A 106 4.07 -0.13 -0.56
N ILE A 107 3.02 -0.64 0.08
CA ILE A 107 1.73 0.05 0.19
C ILE A 107 1.95 1.36 0.95
N GLU A 108 2.62 1.32 2.11
CA GLU A 108 2.91 2.52 2.90
C GLU A 108 3.77 3.52 2.13
N ASN A 109 4.88 3.09 1.50
CA ASN A 109 5.70 3.98 0.67
C ASN A 109 4.91 4.65 -0.47
N THR A 110 3.90 3.95 -0.99
CA THR A 110 3.03 4.47 -2.05
C THR A 110 2.01 5.46 -1.47
N LEU A 111 1.47 5.19 -0.29
CA LEU A 111 0.57 6.12 0.41
C LEU A 111 1.28 7.41 0.82
N ASP A 112 2.55 7.34 1.24
CA ASP A 112 3.36 8.54 1.53
C ASP A 112 3.49 9.44 0.27
N LYS A 113 3.79 8.84 -0.89
CA LYS A 113 3.83 9.57 -2.17
C LYS A 113 2.47 10.13 -2.58
N LEU A 114 1.39 9.43 -2.25
CA LEU A 114 0.03 9.90 -2.49
C LEU A 114 -0.29 11.14 -1.63
N GLU A 115 0.17 11.15 -0.39
CA GLU A 115 0.06 12.29 0.53
C GLU A 115 0.84 13.50 0.01
N GLU A 116 2.06 13.33 -0.48
CA GLU A 116 2.83 14.42 -1.13
C GLU A 116 2.06 15.04 -2.32
N LEU A 117 1.39 14.20 -3.13
CA LEU A 117 0.54 14.68 -4.22
C LEU A 117 -0.73 15.38 -3.71
N GLU A 118 -1.27 15.00 -2.54
CA GLU A 118 -2.36 15.71 -1.87
C GLU A 118 -1.94 17.09 -1.39
N GLU A 119 -0.79 17.19 -0.73
CA GLU A 119 -0.23 18.47 -0.30
C GLU A 119 0.00 19.42 -1.48
N GLN A 120 0.56 18.92 -2.59
CA GLN A 120 0.74 19.71 -3.81
C GLN A 120 -0.58 20.21 -4.40
N TYR A 121 -1.63 19.39 -4.38
CA TYR A 121 -2.95 19.81 -4.87
C TYR A 121 -3.56 20.92 -4.00
N ASN A 122 -3.37 20.85 -2.69
CA ASN A 122 -3.80 21.90 -1.77
C ASN A 122 -3.07 23.23 -2.05
N VAL A 123 -1.80 23.18 -2.44
CA VAL A 123 -1.07 24.36 -2.92
C VAL A 123 -1.73 24.91 -4.19
N PHE A 124 -2.04 24.06 -5.17
CA PHE A 124 -2.72 24.51 -6.40
C PHE A 124 -4.09 25.13 -6.14
N ILE A 125 -4.85 24.61 -5.17
CA ILE A 125 -6.11 25.24 -4.76
C ILE A 125 -5.86 26.67 -4.26
N ALA A 126 -4.87 26.86 -3.40
CA ALA A 126 -4.54 28.20 -2.89
C ALA A 126 -4.12 29.13 -4.03
N GLU A 127 -3.30 28.65 -4.96
CA GLU A 127 -2.84 29.43 -6.12
C GLU A 127 -3.98 29.79 -7.08
N LEU A 128 -4.93 28.88 -7.32
CA LEU A 128 -6.08 29.07 -8.21
C LEU A 128 -6.92 30.29 -7.80
N ASN A 129 -6.95 30.57 -6.50
CA ASN A 129 -7.67 31.68 -5.90
C ASN A 129 -6.96 33.03 -6.03
N THR A 130 -5.63 33.03 -6.14
CA THR A 130 -4.81 34.24 -6.09
C THR A 130 -4.20 34.65 -7.42
N ASN A 131 -4.10 33.72 -8.38
CA ASN A 131 -3.29 33.90 -9.58
C ASN A 131 -4.15 34.20 -10.82
N ASP A 132 -3.65 35.06 -11.71
CA ASP A 132 -4.30 35.39 -12.98
C ASP A 132 -4.19 34.23 -13.99
N ASN A 133 -3.14 33.39 -13.91
CA ASN A 133 -2.95 32.25 -14.81
C ASN A 133 -3.70 31.00 -14.33
N LYS A 134 -5.02 31.09 -14.21
CA LYS A 134 -5.88 30.00 -13.70
C LYS A 134 -5.84 28.74 -14.57
N ILE A 135 -5.66 28.88 -15.88
CA ILE A 135 -5.65 27.74 -16.82
C ILE A 135 -4.47 26.80 -16.51
N SER A 136 -3.26 27.35 -16.31
CA SER A 136 -2.08 26.55 -15.98
C SER A 136 -2.23 25.82 -14.65
N ILE A 137 -2.88 26.45 -13.67
CA ILE A 137 -3.11 25.84 -12.36
C ILE A 137 -4.13 24.71 -12.46
N ILE A 138 -5.22 24.92 -13.20
CA ILE A 138 -6.20 23.87 -13.49
C ILE A 138 -5.54 22.66 -14.17
N GLN A 139 -4.63 22.90 -15.12
CA GLN A 139 -3.85 21.82 -15.75
C GLN A 139 -2.99 21.07 -14.73
N ALA A 140 -2.27 21.79 -13.86
CA ALA A 140 -1.46 21.16 -12.80
C ALA A 140 -2.30 20.34 -11.82
N MET A 141 -3.51 20.81 -11.47
CA MET A 141 -4.47 20.06 -10.64
C MET A 141 -4.95 18.77 -11.31
N ILE A 142 -5.24 18.81 -12.62
CA ILE A 142 -5.62 17.62 -13.40
C ILE A 142 -4.45 16.63 -13.50
N ASP A 143 -3.24 17.12 -13.80
CA ASP A 143 -2.04 16.30 -13.88
C ASP A 143 -1.72 15.63 -12.53
N ASN A 144 -1.97 16.34 -11.43
CA ASN A 144 -1.84 15.77 -10.09
C ASN A 144 -2.80 14.58 -9.90
N TYR A 145 -4.09 14.73 -10.21
CA TYR A 145 -5.04 13.60 -10.16
C TYR A 145 -4.60 12.41 -11.02
N GLN A 146 -4.10 12.67 -12.23
CA GLN A 146 -3.59 11.62 -13.11
C GLN A 146 -2.41 10.87 -12.49
N ARG A 147 -1.43 11.60 -11.93
CA ARG A 147 -0.27 10.99 -11.25
C ARG A 147 -0.67 10.12 -10.07
N ARG A 148 -1.64 10.55 -9.27
CA ARG A 148 -2.18 9.74 -8.17
C ARG A 148 -2.78 8.44 -8.67
N LEU A 149 -3.57 8.50 -9.74
CA LEU A 149 -4.14 7.30 -10.35
C LEU A 149 -3.07 6.38 -10.92
N THR A 150 -2.09 6.90 -11.66
CA THR A 150 -0.97 6.10 -12.19
C THR A 150 -0.24 5.37 -11.07
N LEU A 151 0.09 6.08 -9.99
CA LEU A 151 0.77 5.53 -8.84
C LEU A 151 -0.02 4.40 -8.16
N LEU A 152 -1.34 4.55 -8.01
CA LEU A 152 -2.20 3.51 -7.46
C LEU A 152 -2.38 2.32 -8.41
N GLN A 153 -2.49 2.57 -9.72
CA GLN A 153 -2.61 1.53 -10.74
C GLN A 153 -1.34 0.70 -10.86
N ASP A 154 -0.17 1.33 -10.81
CA ASP A 154 1.13 0.67 -10.84
C ASP A 154 1.32 -0.21 -9.60
N LEU A 155 0.96 0.30 -8.41
CA LEU A 155 0.95 -0.49 -7.19
C LEU A 155 0.00 -1.67 -7.31
N LEU A 156 -1.24 -1.47 -7.76
CA LEU A 156 -2.20 -2.54 -7.89
C LEU A 156 -1.77 -3.59 -8.91
N PHE A 157 -1.15 -3.19 -10.02
CA PHE A 157 -0.56 -4.09 -11.00
C PHE A 157 0.53 -4.95 -10.35
N LEU A 158 1.42 -4.34 -9.58
CA LEU A 158 2.49 -5.05 -8.90
C LEU A 158 1.96 -6.03 -7.85
N LEU A 159 0.99 -5.62 -7.04
CA LEU A 159 0.35 -6.47 -6.02
C LEU A 159 -0.39 -7.68 -6.63
N LYS A 160 -0.90 -7.53 -7.85
CA LYS A 160 -1.56 -8.63 -8.59
C LYS A 160 -0.58 -9.61 -9.21
N ASN A 161 0.58 -9.12 -9.66
CA ASN A 161 1.46 -9.87 -10.54
C ASN A 161 2.75 -10.40 -9.88
N ASP A 162 3.16 -9.87 -8.72
CA ASP A 162 4.43 -10.24 -8.09
C ASP A 162 4.33 -10.81 -6.67
N ASN A 163 5.31 -11.66 -6.36
CA ASN A 163 5.59 -12.18 -5.01
C ASN A 163 6.42 -11.11 -4.26
N PRO A 164 6.07 -10.71 -3.03
CA PRO A 164 6.56 -9.50 -2.35
C PRO A 164 8.08 -9.34 -2.20
N ALA A 165 8.87 -10.41 -2.37
CA ALA A 165 10.33 -10.35 -2.30
C ALA A 165 11.02 -9.70 -3.53
N LYS A 166 10.35 -9.57 -4.69
CA LYS A 166 10.91 -8.90 -5.89
C LYS A 166 10.57 -7.40 -5.98
N ILE A 167 9.70 -6.95 -5.09
CA ILE A 167 9.00 -5.67 -5.19
C ILE A 167 9.91 -4.47 -4.87
N GLN A 168 10.80 -4.59 -3.88
CA GLN A 168 11.66 -3.49 -3.44
C GLN A 168 12.64 -3.02 -4.53
N THR A 169 13.09 -3.92 -5.40
CA THR A 169 14.14 -3.62 -6.39
C THR A 169 13.65 -2.86 -7.62
N GLN A 170 12.36 -2.91 -7.94
CA GLN A 170 11.84 -2.32 -9.19
C GLN A 170 11.41 -0.85 -9.03
N PHE A 171 11.04 -0.42 -7.82
CA PHE A 171 10.63 0.96 -7.55
C PHE A 171 11.81 1.93 -7.43
N ASP A 172 13.01 1.45 -7.08
CA ASP A 172 14.22 2.26 -6.96
C ASP A 172 14.85 2.61 -8.32
N GLU A 173 14.43 1.95 -9.42
CA GLU A 173 14.96 2.19 -10.78
C GLU A 173 14.13 3.18 -11.62
N ILE A 174 12.96 3.60 -11.13
CA ILE A 174 12.03 4.49 -11.87
C ILE A 174 12.17 5.97 -11.41
N ILE A 175 13.11 6.26 -10.49
CA ILE A 175 13.45 7.62 -10.04
C ILE A 175 14.70 8.14 -10.76
#